data_AF-A0A9D3Q003-F1
#
_entry.id   AF-A0A9D3Q003-F1
#
_cell.length_a   1.000
_cell.length_b   1.000
_cell.length_c   1.000
_cell.angle_alpha   90.00
_cell.angle_beta   90.00
_cell.angle_gamma   90.00
#
_symmetry.space_group_name_H-M   'P 1'
#
loop_
_entity.id
_entity.type
_entity.pdbx_description
1 polymer ?
#
loop_
_entity_poly.entity_id
_entity_poly.type
_entity_poly.pdbx_seq_one_letter_code
_entity_poly.pdbx_strand_id
1 'polypeptide(L)'
;MKSLMFISLFTLVTWCGSYPQTRAICEERLGSVPEEWMYEPDARPSKLAALNVSLAEREDAHEDHPKLALTISWAISIDQSNDHLVGTWIRVVGYENSFRCQYQPPFNEIDTTGYEQLWFNLTGVEAEPEKTYYVIGYNIPTPMIGDDPGSKVTQFRTPGCSNKTMMHHDSCVRKGCIWDPNVTSIHSKNQVEVSFTSSKYSTEYIIRLCRSKSEMECTGGEYISKVTTFTEGESRWLTTLNSTGPCDLLHIELVPTFPGWHPHCARTRTAKVSCTPTGKYHIIMS
;
A
#
# COMPACT_ATOMS: atom_id res chain seq x y z
N MET A 1 -65.09 27.00 -18.13
CA MET A 1 -63.97 27.96 -17.99
C MET A 1 -62.75 27.18 -17.53
N LYS A 2 -61.73 27.05 -18.40
CA LYS A 2 -60.52 26.25 -18.13
C LYS A 2 -59.48 27.15 -17.43
N SER A 3 -59.05 26.75 -16.24
CA SER A 3 -57.99 27.41 -15.48
C SER A 3 -56.64 27.07 -16.10
N LEU A 4 -55.91 28.08 -16.61
CA LEU A 4 -54.53 27.94 -17.06
C LEU A 4 -53.60 28.15 -15.87
N MET A 5 -52.92 27.08 -15.45
CA MET A 5 -51.79 27.12 -14.53
C MET A 5 -50.53 27.46 -15.34
N PHE A 6 -49.94 28.63 -15.09
CA PHE A 6 -48.59 28.96 -15.58
C PHE A 6 -47.56 28.35 -14.62
N ILE A 7 -46.86 27.31 -15.08
CA ILE A 7 -45.70 26.76 -14.37
C ILE A 7 -44.48 27.56 -14.82
N SER A 8 -43.99 28.42 -13.93
CA SER A 8 -42.71 29.12 -14.08
C SER A 8 -41.57 28.13 -13.88
N LEU A 9 -40.84 27.83 -14.96
CA LEU A 9 -39.65 27.00 -14.93
C LEU A 9 -38.45 27.90 -14.60
N PHE A 10 -38.07 27.98 -13.33
CA PHE A 10 -36.79 28.57 -12.92
C PHE A 10 -35.67 27.62 -13.33
N THR A 11 -35.00 27.91 -14.44
CA THR A 11 -33.74 27.27 -14.79
C THR A 11 -32.66 27.79 -13.85
N LEU A 12 -32.27 26.98 -12.86
CA LEU A 12 -31.03 27.18 -12.11
C LEU A 12 -29.86 27.03 -13.10
N VAL A 13 -29.32 28.14 -13.54
CA VAL A 13 -28.03 28.17 -14.24
C VAL A 13 -26.98 27.88 -13.18
N THR A 14 -26.61 26.61 -13.03
CA THR A 14 -25.42 26.22 -12.29
C THR A 14 -24.22 26.78 -13.05
N TRP A 15 -23.66 27.89 -12.56
CA TRP A 15 -22.32 28.34 -12.91
C TRP A 15 -21.33 27.27 -12.44
N CYS A 16 -21.10 26.27 -13.29
CA CYS A 16 -19.91 25.44 -13.19
C CYS A 16 -18.80 26.27 -13.82
N GLY A 17 -18.12 27.09 -13.01
CA GLY A 17 -16.89 27.74 -13.46
C GLY A 17 -15.92 26.66 -13.92
N SER A 18 -15.56 26.66 -15.20
CA SER A 18 -14.56 25.74 -15.72
C SER A 18 -13.22 26.07 -15.08
N TYR A 19 -12.60 25.09 -14.41
CA TYR A 19 -11.23 25.21 -13.90
C TYR A 19 -10.30 25.71 -15.03
N PRO A 20 -9.35 26.63 -14.76
CA PRO A 20 -8.50 27.16 -15.82
C PRO A 20 -7.78 26.02 -16.52
N GLN A 21 -7.69 26.09 -17.85
CA GLN A 21 -7.03 25.06 -18.65
C GLN A 21 -5.51 25.18 -18.46
N THR A 22 -5.01 24.68 -17.34
CA THR A 22 -3.60 24.68 -16.96
C THR A 22 -3.19 23.31 -16.44
N ARG A 23 -1.92 22.98 -16.63
CA ARG A 23 -1.30 21.77 -16.08
C ARG A 23 0.13 22.05 -15.64
N ALA A 24 0.62 21.24 -14.72
CA ALA A 24 2.04 21.17 -14.40
C ALA A 24 2.68 20.02 -15.19
N ILE A 25 3.74 20.31 -15.93
CA ILE A 25 4.62 19.31 -16.55
C ILE A 25 5.82 19.13 -15.62
N CYS A 26 5.95 17.95 -15.04
CA CYS A 26 7.01 17.65 -14.10
C CYS A 26 8.07 16.74 -14.72
N GLU A 27 9.34 17.12 -14.53
CA GLU A 27 10.50 16.35 -14.96
C GLU A 27 11.34 15.96 -13.74
N GLU A 28 11.78 14.71 -13.71
CA GLU A 28 12.75 14.24 -12.72
C GLU A 28 14.14 14.83 -12.98
N ARG A 29 14.78 15.28 -11.91
CA ARG A 29 16.12 15.87 -11.90
C ARG A 29 16.97 15.14 -10.87
N LEU A 30 18.04 14.52 -11.34
CA LEU A 30 18.96 13.71 -10.55
C LEU A 30 19.91 14.61 -9.74
N GLY A 31 19.82 14.57 -8.41
CA GLY A 31 20.82 15.16 -7.49
C GLY A 31 21.11 16.66 -7.65
N SER A 32 20.38 17.40 -8.49
CA SER A 32 20.60 18.81 -8.74
C SER A 32 19.73 19.68 -7.83
N VAL A 33 20.18 20.91 -7.60
CA VAL A 33 19.34 22.00 -7.09
C VAL A 33 18.84 22.82 -8.28
N PRO A 34 17.72 23.58 -8.14
CA PRO A 34 17.30 24.52 -9.16
C PRO A 34 18.43 25.50 -9.55
N GLU A 35 18.58 25.79 -10.83
CA GLU A 35 19.58 26.78 -11.30
C GLU A 35 19.28 28.18 -10.73
N GLU A 36 18.00 28.49 -10.54
CA GLU A 36 17.50 29.72 -9.91
C GLU A 36 18.05 29.98 -8.51
N TRP A 37 18.57 28.94 -7.86
CA TRP A 37 19.14 29.05 -6.52
C TRP A 37 20.56 29.63 -6.52
N MET A 38 21.21 29.69 -7.69
CA MET A 38 22.60 30.14 -7.85
C MET A 38 22.73 31.66 -8.03
N TYR A 39 21.62 32.36 -8.26
CA TYR A 39 21.60 33.82 -8.46
C TYR A 39 20.46 34.46 -7.68
N GLU A 40 20.56 35.77 -7.44
CA GLU A 40 19.52 36.55 -6.79
C GLU A 40 18.46 36.95 -7.82
N PRO A 41 17.17 36.57 -7.64
CA PRO A 41 16.11 36.94 -8.57
C PRO A 41 15.58 38.34 -8.28
N ASP A 42 15.12 39.03 -9.33
CA ASP A 42 14.53 40.38 -9.23
C ASP A 42 13.28 40.43 -8.33
N ALA A 43 12.54 39.33 -8.26
CA ALA A 43 11.37 39.16 -7.40
C ALA A 43 11.15 37.69 -7.07
N ARG A 44 10.40 37.42 -5.99
CA ARG A 44 10.18 36.08 -5.45
C ARG A 44 8.69 35.72 -5.50
N PRO A 45 8.32 34.52 -5.94
CA PRO A 45 6.98 34.01 -5.78
C PRO A 45 6.70 33.76 -4.29
N SER A 46 5.42 33.80 -3.92
CA SER A 46 4.94 33.40 -2.61
C SER A 46 5.28 31.93 -2.34
N LYS A 47 5.33 31.54 -1.07
CA LYS A 47 5.38 30.12 -0.69
C LYS A 47 4.13 29.38 -1.19
N LEU A 48 4.23 28.06 -1.28
CA LEU A 48 3.07 27.20 -1.56
C LEU A 48 1.93 27.45 -0.56
N ALA A 49 0.70 27.59 -1.08
CA ALA A 49 -0.50 27.71 -0.27
C ALA A 49 -0.78 26.41 0.49
N ALA A 50 -0.62 25.27 -0.18
CA ALA A 50 -0.80 23.93 0.37
C ALA A 50 0.18 22.91 -0.23
N LEU A 51 0.46 21.86 0.52
CA LEU A 51 1.26 20.70 0.08
C LEU A 51 0.72 19.46 0.79
N ASN A 52 0.15 18.55 0.01
CA ASN A 52 -0.51 17.34 0.46
C ASN A 52 0.11 16.12 -0.23
N VAL A 53 0.06 14.98 0.43
CA VAL A 53 0.52 13.71 -0.11
C VAL A 53 -0.54 12.65 0.16
N SER A 54 -0.79 11.81 -0.83
CA SER A 54 -1.70 10.69 -0.74
C SER A 54 -1.10 9.48 -1.47
N LEU A 55 -1.74 8.33 -1.32
CA LEU A 55 -1.34 7.07 -1.96
C LEU A 55 -2.27 6.79 -3.13
N ALA A 56 -1.71 6.42 -4.28
CA ALA A 56 -2.46 6.03 -5.47
C ALA A 56 -1.91 4.73 -6.06
N GLU A 57 -2.80 3.98 -6.70
CA GLU A 57 -2.42 2.85 -7.56
C GLU A 57 -1.97 3.38 -8.92
N ARG A 58 -0.92 2.75 -9.46
CA ARG A 58 -0.34 3.12 -10.75
C ARG A 58 -1.00 2.31 -11.87
N GLU A 59 -1.57 2.99 -12.87
CA GLU A 59 -2.31 2.35 -13.98
C GLU A 59 -1.42 1.48 -14.89
N ASP A 60 -0.10 1.69 -14.87
CA ASP A 60 0.92 0.92 -15.60
C ASP A 60 1.26 -0.43 -14.95
N ALA A 61 0.55 -0.85 -13.90
CA ALA A 61 0.75 -2.13 -13.22
C ALA A 61 0.14 -3.31 -14.00
N HIS A 62 0.78 -3.68 -15.11
CA HIS A 62 0.53 -4.96 -15.81
C HIS A 62 1.20 -6.17 -15.13
N GLU A 63 1.55 -6.05 -13.85
CA GLU A 63 2.27 -7.06 -13.07
C GLU A 63 1.33 -7.82 -12.11
N ASP A 64 1.80 -8.96 -11.57
CA ASP A 64 1.07 -9.81 -10.61
C ASP A 64 0.58 -9.05 -9.35
N HIS A 65 1.19 -7.89 -9.04
CA HIS A 65 0.92 -7.08 -7.84
C HIS A 65 0.76 -5.59 -8.19
N PRO A 66 -0.13 -4.85 -7.49
CA PRO A 66 -0.31 -3.42 -7.70
C PRO A 66 0.96 -2.64 -7.32
N LYS A 67 1.37 -1.72 -8.20
CA LYS A 67 2.40 -0.72 -7.88
C LYS A 67 1.73 0.49 -7.25
N LEU A 68 2.20 0.87 -6.07
CA LEU A 68 1.68 2.01 -5.33
C LEU A 68 2.66 3.18 -5.45
N ALA A 69 2.13 4.37 -5.66
CA ALA A 69 2.90 5.60 -5.76
C ALA A 69 2.32 6.69 -4.88
N LEU A 70 3.17 7.64 -4.49
CA LEU A 70 2.74 8.86 -3.84
C LEU A 70 2.18 9.83 -4.90
N THR A 71 0.98 10.34 -4.63
CA THR A 71 0.40 11.49 -5.31
C THR A 71 0.65 12.72 -4.45
N ILE A 72 1.56 13.57 -4.91
CA ILE A 72 1.92 14.83 -4.28
C ILE A 72 1.08 15.92 -4.93
N SER A 73 0.28 16.63 -4.13
CA SER A 73 -0.57 17.73 -4.59
C SER A 73 -0.17 19.03 -3.91
N TRP A 74 -0.11 20.12 -4.66
CA TRP A 74 0.25 21.43 -4.12
C TRP A 74 -0.69 22.50 -4.65
N ALA A 75 -0.78 23.60 -3.91
CA ALA A 75 -1.57 24.75 -4.28
C ALA A 75 -0.71 26.01 -4.38
N ILE A 76 -0.98 26.81 -5.41
CA ILE A 76 -0.40 28.14 -5.63
C ILE A 76 -1.46 29.18 -5.29
N SER A 77 -1.14 30.11 -4.39
CA SER A 77 -1.99 31.28 -4.10
C SER A 77 -2.06 32.18 -5.32
N ILE A 78 -3.24 32.73 -5.61
CA ILE A 78 -3.39 33.76 -6.64
C ILE A 78 -3.08 35.13 -6.03
N ASP A 79 -1.91 35.66 -6.34
CA ASP A 79 -1.42 36.96 -5.88
C ASP A 79 -0.40 37.59 -6.86
N GLN A 80 0.03 38.83 -6.59
CA GLN A 80 0.94 39.58 -7.49
C GLN A 80 2.30 38.91 -7.70
N SER A 81 2.72 37.98 -6.82
CA SER A 81 4.00 37.29 -6.96
C SER A 81 3.99 36.23 -8.07
N ASN A 82 2.80 35.86 -8.55
CA ASN A 82 2.61 34.90 -9.63
C ASN A 82 3.23 35.35 -10.96
N ASP A 83 3.41 36.66 -11.17
CA ASP A 83 4.09 37.23 -12.36
C ASP A 83 5.53 36.75 -12.50
N HIS A 84 6.14 36.30 -11.40
CA HIS A 84 7.52 35.82 -11.33
C HIS A 84 7.62 34.30 -11.11
N LEU A 85 6.49 33.59 -11.07
CA LEU A 85 6.47 32.15 -10.83
C LEU A 85 6.87 31.37 -12.09
N VAL A 86 8.05 30.76 -12.06
CA VAL A 86 8.56 29.94 -13.17
C VAL A 86 8.12 28.48 -13.03
N GLY A 87 7.94 28.01 -11.80
CA GLY A 87 7.56 26.63 -11.53
C GLY A 87 7.60 26.28 -10.05
N THR A 88 7.51 24.98 -9.77
CA THR A 88 7.62 24.42 -8.43
C THR A 88 8.66 23.31 -8.42
N TRP A 89 9.56 23.37 -7.45
CA TRP A 89 10.53 22.32 -7.15
C TRP A 89 10.03 21.46 -6.00
N ILE A 90 9.98 20.14 -6.20
CA ILE A 90 9.50 19.18 -5.20
C ILE A 90 10.61 18.19 -4.89
N ARG A 91 10.94 18.04 -3.61
CA ARG A 91 11.93 17.09 -3.11
C ARG A 91 11.29 16.12 -2.13
N VAL A 92 11.61 14.83 -2.27
CA VAL A 92 11.25 13.81 -1.28
C VAL A 92 12.50 13.38 -0.55
N VAL A 93 12.53 13.53 0.77
CA VAL A 93 13.72 13.19 1.59
C VAL A 93 13.99 11.69 1.49
N GLY A 94 15.25 11.34 1.18
CA GLY A 94 15.66 9.95 0.97
C GLY A 94 15.28 9.37 -0.40
N TYR A 95 14.74 10.20 -1.30
CA TYR A 95 14.64 9.90 -2.73
C TYR A 95 15.74 10.67 -3.47
N GLU A 96 16.44 10.01 -4.38
CA GLU A 96 17.61 10.59 -5.06
C GLU A 96 17.22 11.73 -6.01
N ASN A 97 16.03 11.63 -6.60
CA ASN A 97 15.54 12.59 -7.58
C ASN A 97 14.69 13.68 -6.91
N SER A 98 14.71 14.84 -7.52
CA SER A 98 13.72 15.90 -7.27
C SER A 98 12.91 16.15 -8.54
N PHE A 99 11.77 16.81 -8.41
CA PHE A 99 10.90 17.09 -9.53
C PHE A 99 10.86 18.59 -9.80
N ARG A 100 11.08 18.97 -11.05
CA ARG A 100 10.86 20.32 -11.55
C ARG A 100 9.54 20.36 -12.29
N CYS A 101 8.55 21.03 -11.74
CA CYS A 101 7.23 21.19 -12.33
C CYS A 101 7.07 22.58 -12.94
N GLN A 102 6.87 22.63 -14.25
CA GLN A 102 6.64 23.87 -15.01
C GLN A 102 5.19 23.97 -15.43
N TYR A 103 4.63 25.17 -15.37
CA TYR A 103 3.23 25.41 -15.73
C TYR A 103 3.09 25.58 -17.24
N GLN A 104 2.04 24.97 -17.81
CA GLN A 104 1.68 25.17 -19.20
C GLN A 104 0.19 25.55 -19.31
N PRO A 105 -0.13 26.76 -19.82
CA PRO A 105 0.80 27.85 -20.19
C PRO A 105 1.59 28.40 -18.98
N PRO A 106 2.62 29.25 -19.20
CA PRO A 106 3.29 29.98 -18.11
C PRO A 106 2.28 30.60 -17.15
N PHE A 107 2.60 30.62 -15.85
CA PHE A 107 1.58 30.89 -14.84
C PHE A 107 0.96 32.29 -14.97
N ASN A 108 1.76 33.28 -15.35
CA ASN A 108 1.34 34.67 -15.59
C ASN A 108 0.44 34.84 -16.83
N GLU A 109 0.29 33.82 -17.67
CA GLU A 109 -0.62 33.80 -18.82
C GLU A 109 -1.96 33.11 -18.50
N ILE A 110 -2.11 32.53 -17.30
CA ILE A 110 -3.32 31.85 -16.88
C ILE A 110 -4.37 32.88 -16.43
N ASP A 111 -5.59 32.78 -16.96
CA ASP A 111 -6.74 33.52 -16.39
C ASP A 111 -7.12 32.93 -15.03
N THR A 112 -6.76 33.65 -13.97
CA THR A 112 -6.99 33.30 -12.57
C THR A 112 -8.18 34.05 -11.98
N THR A 113 -8.97 34.75 -12.80
CA THR A 113 -10.11 35.56 -12.35
C THR A 113 -11.10 34.70 -11.56
N GLY A 114 -11.36 35.08 -10.31
CA GLY A 114 -12.30 34.39 -9.43
C GLY A 114 -11.74 33.17 -8.70
N TYR A 115 -10.43 32.90 -8.82
CA TYR A 115 -9.75 31.83 -8.08
C TYR A 115 -8.84 32.42 -7.00
N GLU A 116 -8.89 31.84 -5.79
CA GLU A 116 -7.96 32.18 -4.70
C GLU A 116 -6.67 31.34 -4.76
N GLN A 117 -6.77 30.14 -5.34
CA GLN A 117 -5.65 29.22 -5.48
C GLN A 117 -5.87 28.25 -6.64
N LEU A 118 -4.77 27.77 -7.22
CA LEU A 118 -4.76 26.68 -8.22
C LEU A 118 -4.02 25.47 -7.68
N TRP A 119 -4.63 24.29 -7.87
CA TRP A 119 -4.12 23.00 -7.45
C TRP A 119 -3.47 22.25 -8.61
N PHE A 120 -2.35 21.60 -8.30
CA PHE A 120 -1.60 20.75 -9.21
C PHE A 120 -1.25 19.46 -8.48
N ASN A 121 -0.95 18.41 -9.24
CA ASN A 121 -0.50 17.15 -8.68
C ASN A 121 0.55 16.46 -9.56
N LEU A 122 1.30 15.58 -8.92
CA LEU A 122 2.27 14.69 -9.53
C LEU A 122 2.13 13.33 -8.85
N THR A 123 2.00 12.28 -9.64
CA THR A 123 2.04 10.90 -9.17
C THR A 123 3.24 10.22 -9.80
N GLY A 124 4.15 9.67 -8.99
CA GLY A 124 5.35 9.07 -9.56
C GLY A 124 6.31 8.41 -8.59
N VAL A 125 6.38 8.88 -7.33
CA VAL A 125 7.32 8.35 -6.34
C VAL A 125 6.83 7.01 -5.81
N GLU A 126 7.64 5.95 -5.95
CA GLU A 126 7.29 4.61 -5.46
C GLU A 126 7.07 4.58 -3.93
N ALA A 127 5.97 3.95 -3.54
CA ALA A 127 5.50 3.91 -2.16
C ALA A 127 5.81 2.56 -1.51
N GLU A 128 6.64 2.55 -0.47
CA GLU A 128 6.94 1.36 0.33
C GLU A 128 6.01 1.25 1.54
N PRO A 129 5.68 0.04 2.02
CA PRO A 129 4.93 -0.15 3.25
C PRO A 129 5.65 0.44 4.48
N GLU A 130 4.88 1.00 5.41
CA GLU A 130 5.35 1.53 6.72
C GLU A 130 6.47 2.59 6.65
N LYS A 131 6.68 3.20 5.48
CA LYS A 131 7.70 4.20 5.24
C LYS A 131 7.17 5.60 5.54
N THR A 132 8.03 6.43 6.11
CA THR A 132 7.73 7.84 6.37
C THR A 132 8.45 8.68 5.34
N TYR A 133 7.69 9.50 4.63
CA TYR A 133 8.15 10.41 3.61
C TYR A 133 8.03 11.84 4.10
N TYR A 134 9.08 12.62 3.91
CA TYR A 134 9.05 14.06 4.09
C TYR A 134 9.12 14.68 2.71
N VAL A 135 8.09 15.42 2.32
CA VAL A 135 7.98 16.07 1.02
C VAL A 135 8.11 17.57 1.24
N ILE A 136 9.00 18.18 0.46
CA ILE A 136 9.32 19.59 0.53
C ILE A 136 9.04 20.22 -0.83
N GLY A 137 8.29 21.31 -0.85
CA GLY A 137 7.96 22.04 -2.05
C GLY A 137 8.40 23.50 -1.97
N TYR A 138 8.91 24.02 -3.08
CA TYR A 138 9.36 25.41 -3.24
C TYR A 138 8.79 25.96 -4.53
N ASN A 139 8.26 27.18 -4.51
CA ASN A 139 8.09 27.92 -5.74
C ASN A 139 9.44 28.49 -6.17
N ILE A 140 9.71 28.51 -7.47
CA ILE A 140 10.96 29.04 -8.03
C ILE A 140 10.66 30.25 -8.93
N PRO A 141 11.54 31.28 -8.93
CA PRO A 141 12.88 31.32 -8.32
C PRO A 141 12.90 31.62 -6.81
N THR A 142 13.82 31.00 -6.06
CA THR A 142 14.14 31.37 -4.66
C THR A 142 15.66 31.34 -4.45
N PRO A 143 16.32 32.42 -4.00
CA PRO A 143 17.77 32.37 -3.79
C PRO A 143 18.11 31.52 -2.56
N MET A 144 19.23 30.79 -2.61
CA MET A 144 19.65 29.87 -1.53
C MET A 144 20.48 30.55 -0.43
N ILE A 145 21.01 31.76 -0.65
CA ILE A 145 22.02 32.33 0.25
C ILE A 145 21.36 33.20 1.34
N GLY A 146 21.26 32.64 2.55
CA GLY A 146 21.02 33.40 3.80
C GLY A 146 19.58 33.58 4.26
N ASP A 147 18.60 33.43 3.35
CA ASP A 147 17.17 33.53 3.66
C ASP A 147 16.52 32.14 3.77
N ASP A 148 15.51 32.00 4.66
CA ASP A 148 14.64 30.81 4.68
C ASP A 148 13.86 30.76 3.35
N PRO A 149 14.21 29.83 2.43
CA PRO A 149 13.56 29.76 1.13
C PRO A 149 12.15 29.26 1.39
N GLY A 150 11.17 30.17 1.40
CA GLY A 150 9.79 29.97 1.87
C GLY A 150 9.14 28.66 1.41
N SER A 151 9.50 27.58 2.10
CA SER A 151 9.19 26.21 1.70
C SER A 151 7.97 25.72 2.43
N LYS A 152 7.33 24.71 1.85
CA LYS A 152 6.32 23.96 2.57
C LYS A 152 6.79 22.52 2.72
N VAL A 153 6.71 22.02 3.94
CA VAL A 153 7.06 20.64 4.29
C VAL A 153 5.80 19.93 4.73
N THR A 154 5.62 18.69 4.28
CA THR A 154 4.59 17.80 4.79
C THR A 154 5.17 16.41 5.02
N GLN A 155 4.62 15.73 6.02
CA GLN A 155 5.00 14.37 6.37
C GLN A 155 3.87 13.42 5.99
N PHE A 156 4.21 12.33 5.33
CA PHE A 156 3.26 11.28 4.98
C PHE A 156 3.82 9.92 5.38
N ARG A 157 3.03 9.13 6.10
CA ARG A 157 3.38 7.76 6.46
C ARG A 157 2.48 6.81 5.69
N THR A 158 3.07 5.94 4.89
CA THR A 158 2.33 4.88 4.22
C THR A 158 1.85 3.85 5.24
N PRO A 159 0.68 3.22 5.00
CA PRO A 159 0.22 2.14 5.86
C PRO A 159 1.11 0.89 5.72
N GLY A 160 0.97 -0.06 6.65
CA GLY A 160 1.68 -1.34 6.60
C GLY A 160 0.90 -2.46 5.92
N CYS A 161 1.50 -3.65 5.85
CA CYS A 161 0.95 -4.82 5.16
C CYS A 161 -0.39 -5.36 5.71
N SER A 162 -0.89 -4.84 6.84
CA SER A 162 -2.24 -5.16 7.36
C SER A 162 -3.34 -4.30 6.72
N ASN A 163 -2.98 -3.23 6.02
CA ASN A 163 -3.93 -2.36 5.34
C ASN A 163 -4.34 -2.96 3.99
N LYS A 164 -5.64 -2.85 3.66
CA LYS A 164 -6.22 -3.45 2.43
C LYS A 164 -5.58 -2.97 1.12
N THR A 165 -5.13 -1.72 1.08
CA THR A 165 -4.44 -1.16 -0.09
C THR A 165 -3.00 -1.67 -0.18
N MET A 166 -2.30 -1.74 0.95
CA MET A 166 -0.87 -2.09 0.99
C MET A 166 -0.59 -3.60 1.05
N MET A 167 -1.53 -4.42 1.49
CA MET A 167 -1.32 -5.87 1.67
C MET A 167 -0.92 -6.60 0.37
N HIS A 168 -1.29 -6.04 -0.78
CA HIS A 168 -0.96 -6.57 -2.10
C HIS A 168 0.36 -6.01 -2.67
N HIS A 169 1.02 -5.08 -1.97
CA HIS A 169 2.34 -4.61 -2.37
C HIS A 169 3.34 -5.78 -2.42
N ASP A 170 4.22 -5.82 -3.41
CA ASP A 170 5.13 -6.96 -3.66
C ASP A 170 5.94 -7.33 -2.39
N SER A 171 6.47 -6.34 -1.68
CA SER A 171 7.23 -6.58 -0.44
C SER A 171 6.41 -7.18 0.70
N CYS A 172 5.08 -6.99 0.72
CA CYS A 172 4.16 -7.66 1.64
C CYS A 172 3.85 -9.08 1.17
N VAL A 173 3.53 -9.26 -0.11
CA VAL A 173 3.16 -10.56 -0.66
C VAL A 173 4.32 -11.56 -0.57
N ARG A 174 5.55 -11.12 -0.88
CA ARG A 174 6.78 -11.92 -0.76
C ARG A 174 7.06 -12.41 0.66
N LYS A 175 6.59 -11.67 1.66
CA LYS A 175 6.71 -12.02 3.09
C LYS A 175 5.53 -12.87 3.59
N GLY A 176 4.63 -13.28 2.70
CA GLY A 176 3.52 -14.20 3.02
C GLY A 176 2.33 -13.56 3.72
N CYS A 177 2.19 -12.23 3.68
CA CYS A 177 1.12 -11.52 4.40
C CYS A 177 -0.29 -11.94 3.95
N ILE A 178 -0.44 -12.29 2.67
CA ILE A 178 -1.68 -12.77 2.06
C ILE A 178 -1.69 -14.28 1.82
N TRP A 179 -0.66 -15.01 2.26
CA TRP A 179 -0.57 -16.44 2.03
C TRP A 179 -1.59 -17.19 2.91
N ASP A 180 -2.50 -17.88 2.24
CA ASP A 180 -3.45 -18.82 2.84
C ASP A 180 -3.15 -20.25 2.33
N PRO A 181 -2.67 -21.14 3.21
CA PRO A 181 -2.29 -22.49 2.84
C PRO A 181 -3.46 -23.45 2.56
N ASN A 182 -4.72 -23.10 2.86
CA ASN A 182 -5.85 -24.05 2.71
C ASN A 182 -5.52 -25.46 3.26
N VAL A 183 -5.13 -25.52 4.53
CA VAL A 183 -4.67 -26.76 5.17
C VAL A 183 -5.84 -27.74 5.31
N THR A 184 -5.62 -28.95 4.82
CA THR A 184 -6.52 -30.09 4.97
C THR A 184 -5.77 -31.22 5.65
N SER A 185 -6.47 -32.03 6.44
CA SER A 185 -5.83 -33.12 7.16
C SER A 185 -6.79 -34.26 7.45
N ILE A 186 -6.25 -35.47 7.55
CA ILE A 186 -6.99 -36.69 7.86
C ILE A 186 -6.20 -37.49 8.90
N HIS A 187 -6.81 -37.77 10.04
CA HIS A 187 -6.26 -38.71 11.02
C HIS A 187 -6.62 -40.15 10.66
N SER A 188 -5.61 -41.02 10.57
CA SER A 188 -5.77 -42.45 10.32
C SER A 188 -4.78 -43.26 11.15
N LYS A 189 -5.30 -44.13 12.03
CA LYS A 189 -4.50 -44.95 12.96
C LYS A 189 -3.55 -44.09 13.81
N ASN A 190 -2.24 -44.19 13.57
CA ASN A 190 -1.18 -43.49 14.29
C ASN A 190 -0.51 -42.43 13.40
N GLN A 191 -1.22 -41.93 12.39
CA GLN A 191 -0.69 -40.97 11.44
C GLN A 191 -1.74 -39.89 11.13
N VAL A 192 -1.24 -38.69 10.84
CA VAL A 192 -2.03 -37.59 10.29
C VAL A 192 -1.45 -37.25 8.93
N GLU A 193 -2.24 -37.45 7.89
CA GLU A 193 -1.92 -36.96 6.55
C GLU A 193 -2.31 -35.49 6.48
N VAL A 194 -1.42 -34.65 5.95
CA VAL A 194 -1.58 -33.20 5.86
C VAL A 194 -1.36 -32.77 4.42
N SER A 195 -2.31 -32.03 3.87
CA SER A 195 -2.18 -31.39 2.57
C SER A 195 -2.38 -29.88 2.68
N PHE A 196 -1.53 -29.11 2.02
CA PHE A 196 -1.58 -27.65 2.01
C PHE A 196 -1.11 -27.08 0.68
N THR A 197 -1.50 -25.83 0.41
CA THR A 197 -1.07 -25.02 -0.72
C THR A 197 0.21 -24.27 -0.37
N SER A 198 1.27 -24.53 -1.11
CA SER A 198 2.55 -23.85 -0.92
C SER A 198 2.54 -22.45 -1.55
N SER A 199 3.40 -21.56 -1.06
CA SER A 199 3.64 -20.25 -1.66
C SER A 199 4.83 -20.30 -2.63
N LYS A 200 4.73 -19.58 -3.75
CA LYS A 200 5.87 -19.38 -4.68
C LYS A 200 7.07 -18.68 -4.06
N TYR A 201 6.90 -18.03 -2.91
CA TYR A 201 7.95 -17.30 -2.20
C TYR A 201 8.53 -18.08 -1.01
N SER A 202 8.13 -19.32 -0.77
CA SER A 202 8.73 -20.15 0.28
C SER A 202 8.83 -21.59 -0.19
N THR A 203 10.05 -22.13 -0.15
CA THR A 203 10.36 -23.50 -0.61
C THR A 203 10.46 -24.48 0.55
N GLU A 204 10.67 -24.01 1.77
CA GLU A 204 10.83 -24.84 2.97
C GLU A 204 9.68 -24.58 3.96
N TYR A 205 9.12 -25.65 4.49
CA TYR A 205 8.08 -25.62 5.50
C TYR A 205 8.40 -26.55 6.65
N ILE A 206 8.24 -26.06 7.87
CA ILE A 206 8.25 -26.88 9.08
C ILE A 206 6.80 -27.13 9.48
N ILE A 207 6.41 -28.40 9.57
CA ILE A 207 5.06 -28.83 9.88
C ILE A 207 5.11 -29.55 11.22
N ARG A 208 4.31 -29.09 12.17
CA ARG A 208 4.30 -29.62 13.53
C ARG A 208 2.90 -30.07 13.90
N LEU A 209 2.83 -31.24 14.51
CA LEU A 209 1.62 -31.73 15.16
C LEU A 209 1.70 -31.36 16.64
N CYS A 210 0.68 -30.71 17.17
CA CYS A 210 0.60 -30.39 18.59
C CYS A 210 -0.73 -30.88 19.17
N ARG A 211 -0.72 -31.19 20.46
CA ARG A 211 -1.91 -31.38 21.27
C ARG A 211 -2.16 -30.11 22.07
N SER A 212 -3.24 -29.40 21.74
CA SER A 212 -3.60 -28.20 22.49
C SER A 212 -4.19 -28.56 23.85
N LYS A 213 -3.96 -27.69 24.84
CA LYS A 213 -4.59 -27.75 26.16
C LYS A 213 -5.89 -26.94 26.23
N SER A 214 -6.20 -26.18 25.17
CA SER A 214 -7.42 -25.37 25.03
C SER A 214 -7.96 -25.49 23.60
N GLU A 215 -9.13 -24.93 23.30
CA GLU A 215 -9.66 -24.86 21.93
C GLU A 215 -8.86 -23.92 21.00
N MET A 216 -7.90 -23.16 21.55
CA MET A 216 -7.11 -22.18 20.80
C MET A 216 -5.65 -22.62 20.68
N GLU A 217 -5.28 -23.03 19.46
CA GLU A 217 -3.94 -23.07 18.89
C GLU A 217 -2.87 -23.94 19.60
N CYS A 218 -1.68 -24.06 19.00
CA CYS A 218 -0.54 -24.81 19.56
C CYS A 218 0.15 -24.12 20.75
N THR A 219 -0.28 -22.92 21.12
CA THR A 219 0.32 -22.12 22.19
C THR A 219 0.17 -22.81 23.55
N GLY A 220 1.28 -23.18 24.19
CA GLY A 220 1.27 -23.89 25.48
C GLY A 220 0.87 -25.38 25.41
N GLY A 221 0.67 -25.90 24.19
CA GLY A 221 0.42 -27.31 23.91
C GLY A 221 1.69 -28.18 23.91
N GLU A 222 1.50 -29.49 23.81
CA GLU A 222 2.58 -30.47 23.66
C GLU A 222 2.84 -30.73 22.17
N TYR A 223 4.08 -30.59 21.71
CA TYR A 223 4.47 -30.95 20.34
C TYR A 223 4.72 -32.46 20.24
N ILE A 224 3.97 -33.13 19.37
CA ILE A 224 3.95 -34.58 19.22
C ILE A 224 4.86 -35.03 18.07
N SER A 225 4.86 -34.28 16.97
CA SER A 225 5.60 -34.64 15.76
C SER A 225 6.03 -33.40 15.00
N LYS A 226 7.10 -33.53 14.23
CA LYS A 226 7.67 -32.49 13.37
C LYS A 226 8.20 -33.13 12.10
N VAL A 227 7.90 -32.53 10.96
CA VAL A 227 8.55 -32.82 9.68
C VAL A 227 8.98 -31.51 9.03
N THR A 228 10.13 -31.53 8.35
CA THR A 228 10.56 -30.45 7.46
C THR A 228 10.40 -30.95 6.04
N THR A 229 9.82 -30.12 5.17
CA THR A 229 9.57 -30.49 3.78
C THR A 229 9.94 -29.36 2.82
N PHE A 230 10.30 -29.75 1.60
CA PHE A 230 10.72 -28.86 0.55
C PHE A 230 9.77 -29.05 -0.63
N THR A 231 9.00 -28.01 -0.99
CA THR A 231 7.89 -28.16 -1.95
C THR A 231 8.33 -28.10 -3.40
N GLU A 232 9.61 -27.82 -3.70
CA GLU A 232 10.20 -27.77 -5.05
C GLU A 232 9.39 -26.97 -6.10
N GLY A 233 8.53 -26.04 -5.66
CA GLY A 233 7.65 -25.25 -6.54
C GLY A 233 6.29 -25.90 -6.84
N GLU A 234 5.96 -27.05 -6.26
CA GLU A 234 4.63 -27.65 -6.33
C GLU A 234 3.59 -26.81 -5.58
N SER A 235 2.47 -26.52 -6.23
CA SER A 235 1.41 -25.68 -5.68
C SER A 235 0.64 -26.35 -4.54
N ARG A 236 0.53 -27.68 -4.53
CA ARG A 236 -0.13 -28.45 -3.47
C ARG A 236 0.80 -29.57 -3.01
N TRP A 237 1.04 -29.63 -1.71
CA TRP A 237 1.94 -30.59 -1.10
C TRP A 237 1.21 -31.55 -0.17
N LEU A 238 1.77 -32.76 0.00
CA LEU A 238 1.25 -33.81 0.86
C LEU A 238 2.36 -34.36 1.75
N THR A 239 2.09 -34.52 3.05
CA THR A 239 3.02 -35.15 3.98
C THR A 239 2.30 -35.90 5.08
N THR A 240 3.04 -36.68 5.87
CA THR A 240 2.49 -37.47 6.98
C THR A 240 3.25 -37.19 8.26
N LEU A 241 2.51 -36.95 9.34
CA LEU A 241 3.02 -36.80 10.69
C LEU A 241 2.64 -38.03 11.51
N ASN A 242 3.54 -38.46 12.40
CA ASN A 242 3.20 -39.50 13.37
C ASN A 242 2.28 -38.92 14.44
N SER A 243 1.24 -39.66 14.80
CA SER A 243 0.25 -39.30 15.80
C SER A 243 0.18 -40.37 16.88
N THR A 244 0.02 -39.94 18.13
CA THR A 244 -0.20 -40.82 19.27
C THR A 244 -1.35 -40.27 20.09
N GLY A 245 -2.22 -41.13 20.61
CA GLY A 245 -3.34 -40.74 21.47
C GLY A 245 -4.57 -40.17 20.72
N PRO A 246 -5.49 -39.50 21.43
CA PRO A 246 -6.77 -39.07 20.87
C PRO A 246 -6.64 -37.89 19.91
N CYS A 247 -7.52 -37.87 18.89
CA CYS A 247 -7.49 -36.93 17.78
C CYS A 247 -8.11 -35.55 18.12
N ASP A 248 -9.06 -35.49 19.06
CA ASP A 248 -9.97 -34.33 19.23
C ASP A 248 -9.28 -32.98 19.56
N LEU A 249 -8.06 -33.04 20.09
CA LEU A 249 -7.26 -31.88 20.48
C LEU A 249 -6.04 -31.64 19.59
N LEU A 250 -5.91 -32.39 18.49
CA LEU A 250 -4.78 -32.29 17.58
C LEU A 250 -4.92 -31.08 16.66
N HIS A 251 -3.84 -30.33 16.55
CA HIS A 251 -3.69 -29.21 15.62
C HIS A 251 -2.39 -29.32 14.85
N ILE A 252 -2.41 -28.81 13.63
CA ILE A 252 -1.26 -28.67 12.76
C ILE A 252 -0.80 -27.22 12.85
N GLU A 253 0.48 -27.00 13.14
CA GLU A 253 1.15 -25.72 12.97
C GLU A 253 2.06 -25.81 11.73
N LEU A 254 1.81 -24.94 10.76
CA LEU A 254 2.58 -24.80 9.53
C LEU A 254 3.43 -23.53 9.62
N VAL A 255 4.74 -23.68 9.50
CA VAL A 255 5.73 -22.59 9.60
C VAL A 255 6.49 -22.49 8.27
N PRO A 256 6.17 -21.51 7.41
CA PRO A 256 6.90 -21.25 6.16
C PRO A 256 8.23 -20.53 6.42
N THR A 257 9.21 -20.75 5.55
CA THR A 257 10.47 -19.97 5.49
C THR A 257 10.37 -18.94 4.35
N PHE A 258 9.74 -17.78 4.60
CA PHE A 258 9.69 -16.68 3.63
C PHE A 258 10.99 -15.86 3.60
N PRO A 259 11.32 -15.18 2.48
CA PRO A 259 12.43 -14.24 2.41
C PRO A 259 12.14 -13.01 3.29
N GLY A 260 12.63 -13.06 4.52
CA GLY A 260 12.43 -12.03 5.53
C GLY A 260 11.12 -12.20 6.31
N TRP A 261 10.90 -11.27 7.23
CA TRP A 261 9.73 -11.27 8.10
C TRP A 261 9.10 -9.87 8.14
N HIS A 262 7.80 -9.84 8.43
CA HIS A 262 7.07 -8.61 8.70
C HIS A 262 6.17 -8.79 9.94
N PRO A 263 6.18 -7.85 10.91
CA PRO A 263 5.44 -7.97 12.17
C PRO A 263 3.96 -8.29 12.03
N HIS A 264 3.34 -7.72 11.00
CA HIS A 264 1.90 -7.86 10.75
C HIS A 264 1.54 -9.08 9.90
N CYS A 265 2.51 -9.92 9.53
CA CYS A 265 2.29 -11.07 8.69
C CYS A 265 2.42 -12.33 9.54
N ALA A 266 1.42 -13.20 9.44
CA ALA A 266 1.35 -14.38 10.29
C ALA A 266 2.56 -15.28 10.02
N ARG A 267 3.34 -15.53 11.08
CA ARG A 267 4.52 -16.40 11.01
C ARG A 267 4.17 -17.87 10.87
N THR A 268 2.97 -18.24 11.33
CA THR A 268 2.49 -19.61 11.33
C THR A 268 1.03 -19.64 10.94
N ARG A 269 0.59 -20.80 10.45
CA ARG A 269 -0.81 -21.10 10.17
C ARG A 269 -1.20 -22.32 10.97
N THR A 270 -2.32 -22.24 11.67
CA THR A 270 -2.83 -23.32 12.52
C THR A 270 -4.11 -23.88 11.92
N ALA A 271 -4.27 -25.20 11.98
CA ALA A 271 -5.47 -25.88 11.54
C ALA A 271 -5.80 -27.06 12.46
N LYS A 272 -7.09 -27.25 12.78
CA LYS A 272 -7.55 -28.41 13.54
C LYS A 272 -7.48 -29.67 12.67
N VAL A 273 -7.08 -30.79 13.27
CA VAL A 273 -7.04 -32.07 12.54
C VAL A 273 -8.45 -32.61 12.32
N SER A 274 -8.75 -33.08 11.11
CA SER A 274 -10.03 -33.75 10.84
C SER A 274 -9.99 -35.20 11.33
N CYS A 275 -10.79 -35.48 12.36
CA CYS A 275 -10.96 -36.81 12.91
C CYS A 275 -12.10 -37.51 12.16
N THR A 276 -11.82 -38.67 11.54
CA THR A 276 -12.91 -39.52 11.06
C THR A 276 -13.61 -40.15 12.28
N PRO A 277 -14.95 -40.18 12.34
CA PRO A 277 -15.64 -40.87 13.41
C PRO A 277 -15.26 -42.35 13.35
N THR A 278 -14.53 -42.81 14.35
CA THR A 278 -14.26 -44.23 14.56
C THR A 278 -15.60 -44.95 14.63
N GLY A 279 -15.80 -45.92 13.73
CA GLY A 279 -17.07 -46.61 13.54
C GLY A 279 -17.66 -47.11 14.86
N LYS A 280 -18.87 -46.65 15.18
CA LYS A 280 -19.73 -47.31 16.17
C LYS A 280 -20.18 -48.64 15.57
N TYR A 281 -19.39 -49.69 15.77
CA TYR A 281 -19.87 -51.04 15.54
C TYR A 281 -20.86 -51.38 16.65
N HIS A 282 -22.15 -51.43 16.32
CA HIS A 282 -23.14 -52.05 17.18
C HIS A 282 -22.89 -53.56 17.16
N ILE A 283 -22.30 -54.08 18.23
CA ILE A 283 -22.30 -55.52 18.51
C ILE A 283 -23.75 -55.87 18.86
N ILE A 284 -24.49 -56.43 17.91
CA ILE A 284 -25.75 -57.12 18.19
C ILE A 284 -25.34 -58.50 18.70
N MET A 285 -25.46 -58.73 20.00
CA MET A 285 -25.39 -60.09 20.55
C MET A 285 -26.68 -60.82 20.14
N SER A 286 -26.52 -61.85 19.31
CA SER A 286 -27.54 -62.87 19.05
C SER A 286 -27.48 -63.96 20.12
#